data_AF-A0A927UZN1-F1
#
_entry.id   AF-A0A927UZN1-F1
#
_cell.length_a   1.000
_cell.length_b   1.000
_cell.length_c   1.000
_cell.angle_alpha   90.00
_cell.angle_beta   90.00
_cell.angle_gamma   90.00
#
_symmetry.space_group_name_H-M   'P 1'
#
loop_
_entity.id
_entity.type
_entity.pdbx_description
1 polymer ?
#
loop_
_entity_poly.entity_id
_entity_poly.type
_entity_poly.pdbx_seq_one_letter_code
_entity_poly.pdbx_strand_id
1 'polypeptide(L)'
;MNKVRCIFKYIEVFLITLTLLTAMLVLSALIPRNAIKENTKKSAEYLCDGELFGMTVKGVNGSKIDRYADSILLAIAYQYDSKEPLKSIMWSSYYHIDTENENVNLLSAVNNGYEPNQQYLRYWHGSNAIVRPLLTVFSIEQIYVLNAVVLAVLTIILVVVLLKKKEYVLTVGVLLGLVLTSSWFVPLSLEYTWTYMLMLLMSVAVVILAYKIGWKPMGIFFMVAGMITNYMDFLTTETLTLLVPLLIVIWIDIRKNHSLPSGILKNSAKTVIAWGCGYAGMWIMKWIMASVVLRENVMPYVSSNIEERLSGDVGVSLIQQLWGAVYRNVSCLFPFEYGAIGAIIGVMLVILAVYIGFVYRKKSFNKYYIGIFVIVGLVPYIRYLILLNHSYLHCFFTYRAQMATILAIVLILGEMVEWRWFANANTGKRKR
;
A
#
# COMPACT_ATOMS: atom_id res chain seq x y z
N MET A 1 -2.33 28.91 24.40
CA MET A 1 -2.44 27.61 25.12
C MET A 1 -3.02 26.47 24.28
N ASN A 2 -4.18 26.61 23.62
CA ASN A 2 -4.83 25.48 22.92
C ASN A 2 -4.07 24.91 21.69
N LYS A 3 -3.41 25.75 20.87
CA LYS A 3 -2.62 25.27 19.72
C LYS A 3 -1.34 24.53 20.15
N VAL A 4 -0.66 25.04 21.18
CA VAL A 4 0.55 24.43 21.75
C VAL A 4 0.23 23.04 22.32
N ARG A 5 -0.86 22.92 23.09
CA ARG A 5 -1.34 21.62 23.60
C ARG A 5 -1.68 20.63 22.47
N CYS A 6 -2.16 21.12 21.33
CA CYS A 6 -2.43 20.29 20.17
C CYS A 6 -1.12 19.72 19.58
N ILE A 7 -0.09 20.55 19.38
CA ILE A 7 1.21 20.10 18.84
C ILE A 7 1.87 19.08 19.76
N PHE A 8 1.89 19.32 21.07
CA PHE A 8 2.43 18.37 22.04
C PHE A 8 1.77 17.00 21.94
N LYS A 9 0.46 16.94 21.70
CA LYS A 9 -0.24 15.67 21.52
C LYS A 9 0.23 14.90 20.28
N TYR A 10 0.55 15.57 19.17
CA TYR A 10 1.08 14.89 17.98
C TYR A 10 2.47 14.32 18.27
N ILE A 11 3.33 15.09 18.93
CA ILE A 11 4.69 14.64 19.31
C ILE A 11 4.60 13.45 20.27
N GLU A 12 3.75 13.54 21.30
CA GLU A 12 3.53 12.46 22.27
C GLU A 12 3.07 11.17 21.58
N VAL A 13 2.02 11.26 20.75
CA VAL A 13 1.52 10.09 20.01
C VAL A 13 2.59 9.52 19.08
N PHE A 14 3.34 10.38 18.38
CA PHE A 14 4.44 9.95 17.52
C PHE A 14 5.50 9.17 18.31
N LEU A 15 5.99 9.71 19.43
CA LEU A 15 7.02 9.05 20.23
C LEU A 15 6.53 7.73 20.83
N ILE A 16 5.27 7.68 21.30
CA ILE A 16 4.65 6.45 21.79
C ILE A 16 4.56 5.41 20.67
N THR A 17 4.05 5.80 19.48
CA THR A 17 3.95 4.89 18.34
C THR A 17 5.32 4.38 17.89
N LEU A 18 6.33 5.25 17.78
CA LEU A 18 7.70 4.86 17.43
C LEU A 18 8.27 3.84 18.43
N THR A 19 8.09 4.11 19.72
CA THR A 19 8.58 3.23 20.79
C THR A 19 7.91 1.86 20.74
N LEU A 20 6.58 1.84 20.61
CA LEU A 20 5.80 0.60 20.54
C LEU A 20 6.19 -0.23 19.30
N LEU A 21 6.28 0.39 18.13
CA LEU A 21 6.65 -0.31 16.89
C LEU A 21 8.08 -0.84 16.95
N THR A 22 9.03 -0.06 17.48
CA THR A 22 10.40 -0.53 17.71
C THR A 22 10.43 -1.70 18.68
N ALA A 23 9.70 -1.61 19.79
CA ALA A 23 9.62 -2.67 20.79
C ALA A 23 9.05 -3.97 20.20
N MET A 24 8.02 -3.89 19.36
CA MET A 24 7.47 -5.06 18.66
C MET A 24 8.50 -5.75 17.77
N LEU A 25 9.34 -4.97 17.06
CA LEU A 25 10.39 -5.54 16.21
C LEU A 25 11.52 -6.17 17.04
N VAL A 26 11.90 -5.54 18.16
CA VAL A 26 12.87 -6.10 19.12
C VAL A 26 12.35 -7.41 19.70
N LEU A 27 11.08 -7.46 20.12
CA LEU A 27 10.45 -8.68 20.65
C LEU A 27 10.44 -9.81 19.61
N SER A 28 10.20 -9.48 18.35
CA SER A 28 10.32 -10.45 17.25
C SER A 28 11.76 -10.97 17.07
N ALA A 29 12.76 -10.08 17.12
CA ALA A 29 14.17 -10.46 17.02
C ALA A 29 14.65 -11.36 18.18
N LEU A 30 14.00 -11.32 19.34
CA LEU A 30 14.31 -12.21 20.47
C LEU A 30 13.92 -13.68 20.22
N ILE A 31 13.04 -13.97 19.25
CA ILE A 31 12.68 -15.34 18.88
C ILE A 31 13.94 -16.05 18.36
N PRO A 32 14.42 -17.17 18.93
CA PRO A 32 15.66 -17.81 18.50
C PRO A 32 15.59 -18.32 17.05
N ARG A 33 16.69 -18.22 16.29
CA ARG A 33 16.76 -18.71 14.88
C ARG A 33 16.32 -20.17 14.74
N ASN A 34 16.64 -21.01 15.72
CA ASN A 34 16.25 -22.43 15.73
C ASN A 34 14.73 -22.64 15.77
N ALA A 35 13.96 -21.73 16.38
CA ALA A 35 12.51 -21.85 16.48
C ALA A 35 11.80 -21.65 15.13
N ILE A 36 12.44 -20.96 14.20
CA ILE A 36 11.89 -20.65 12.87
C ILE A 36 12.60 -21.41 11.74
N LYS A 37 13.71 -22.11 12.03
CA LYS A 37 14.61 -22.71 11.02
C LYS A 37 13.88 -23.64 10.06
N GLU A 38 13.07 -24.56 10.58
CA GLU A 38 12.38 -25.56 9.76
C GLU A 38 11.37 -24.93 8.79
N ASN A 39 10.53 -24.02 9.27
CA ASN A 39 9.56 -23.33 8.42
C ASN A 39 10.24 -22.35 7.46
N THR A 40 11.33 -21.70 7.88
CA THR A 40 12.13 -20.86 6.97
C THR A 40 12.75 -21.70 5.87
N LYS A 41 13.25 -22.92 6.18
CA LYS A 41 13.79 -23.85 5.19
C LYS A 41 12.72 -24.24 4.17
N LYS A 42 11.56 -24.71 4.62
CA LYS A 42 10.41 -25.02 3.73
C LYS A 42 10.01 -23.83 2.87
N SER A 43 10.06 -22.63 3.44
CA SER A 43 9.76 -21.39 2.73
C SER A 43 10.80 -21.10 1.65
N ALA A 44 12.08 -21.28 1.95
CA ALA A 44 13.17 -21.08 1.01
C ALA A 44 13.12 -22.10 -0.15
N GLU A 45 12.81 -23.37 0.14
CA GLU A 45 12.59 -24.41 -0.86
C GLU A 45 11.43 -24.03 -1.79
N TYR A 46 10.28 -23.64 -1.23
CA TYR A 46 9.14 -23.16 -2.01
C TYR A 46 9.47 -21.95 -2.91
N LEU A 47 10.30 -21.03 -2.42
CA LEU A 47 10.72 -19.86 -3.20
C LEU A 47 11.68 -20.26 -4.35
N CYS A 48 12.57 -21.23 -4.13
CA CYS A 48 13.45 -21.78 -5.16
C CYS A 48 12.72 -22.56 -6.26
N ASP A 49 11.55 -23.14 -5.96
CA ASP A 49 10.73 -23.87 -6.95
C ASP A 49 10.15 -22.97 -8.07
N GLY A 50 10.26 -21.65 -7.93
CA GLY A 50 9.77 -20.72 -8.93
C GLY A 50 10.73 -19.60 -9.28
N GLU A 51 10.43 -18.92 -10.38
CA GLU A 51 11.19 -17.75 -10.81
C GLU A 51 11.11 -16.61 -9.79
N LEU A 52 12.20 -15.86 -9.69
CA LEU A 52 12.36 -14.68 -8.84
C LEU A 52 11.25 -13.63 -9.07
N PHE A 53 10.86 -13.45 -10.32
CA PHE A 53 9.75 -12.58 -10.76
C PHE A 53 8.78 -13.33 -11.69
N GLY A 54 8.26 -14.46 -11.23
CA GLY A 54 7.38 -15.33 -12.02
C GLY A 54 5.98 -14.77 -12.21
N MET A 55 5.41 -14.95 -13.41
CA MET A 55 4.02 -14.58 -13.73
C MET A 55 3.05 -15.72 -13.41
N THR A 56 1.99 -15.43 -12.67
CA THR A 56 0.90 -16.40 -12.44
C THR A 56 -0.01 -16.56 -13.65
N VAL A 57 -0.09 -15.53 -14.51
CA VAL A 57 -0.81 -15.57 -15.78
C VAL A 57 0.14 -15.15 -16.90
N LYS A 58 0.38 -16.06 -17.85
CA LYS A 58 1.31 -15.85 -18.96
C LYS A 58 0.95 -14.60 -19.76
N GLY A 59 1.91 -13.68 -19.91
CA GLY A 59 1.75 -12.43 -20.66
C GLY A 59 1.09 -11.28 -19.88
N VAL A 60 0.72 -11.50 -18.62
CA VAL A 60 0.06 -10.50 -17.76
C VAL A 60 1.07 -10.01 -16.72
N ASN A 61 1.64 -8.82 -16.93
CA ASN A 61 2.75 -8.32 -16.12
C ASN A 61 2.33 -8.01 -14.67
N GLY A 62 1.11 -7.51 -14.44
CA GLY A 62 0.54 -7.28 -13.11
C GLY A 62 0.32 -8.55 -12.28
N SER A 63 0.47 -9.73 -12.90
CA SER A 63 0.36 -11.04 -12.25
C SER A 63 1.69 -11.57 -11.67
N LYS A 64 2.78 -10.79 -11.78
CA LYS A 64 4.10 -11.15 -11.26
C LYS A 64 4.14 -11.19 -9.74
N ILE A 65 4.73 -12.26 -9.22
CA ILE A 65 5.00 -12.44 -7.79
C ILE A 65 6.46 -12.07 -7.50
N ASP A 66 6.67 -11.24 -6.47
CA ASP A 66 7.98 -10.72 -6.09
C ASP A 66 8.67 -11.65 -5.07
N ARG A 67 9.16 -12.79 -5.55
CA ARG A 67 9.90 -13.73 -4.69
C ARG A 67 11.25 -13.16 -4.24
N TYR A 68 11.83 -12.23 -5.01
CA TYR A 68 13.05 -11.51 -4.62
C TYR A 68 12.90 -10.85 -3.26
N ALA A 69 11.89 -10.00 -3.13
CA ALA A 69 11.69 -9.24 -1.92
C ALA A 69 11.18 -10.11 -0.75
N ASP A 70 10.36 -11.12 -1.03
CA ASP A 70 9.95 -12.10 -0.02
C ASP A 70 11.16 -12.90 0.54
N SER A 71 12.10 -13.31 -0.33
CA SER A 71 13.33 -13.99 0.08
C SER A 71 14.21 -13.10 0.95
N ILE A 72 14.39 -11.84 0.59
CA ILE A 72 15.15 -10.87 1.41
C ILE A 72 14.47 -10.67 2.76
N LEU A 73 13.15 -10.47 2.79
CA LEU A 73 12.40 -10.26 4.03
C LEU A 73 12.56 -11.47 4.98
N LEU A 74 12.45 -12.69 4.44
CA LEU A 74 12.69 -13.93 5.19
C LEU A 74 14.14 -14.10 5.61
N ALA A 75 15.11 -13.72 4.80
CA ALA A 75 16.53 -13.82 5.14
C ALA A 75 16.87 -12.91 6.33
N ILE A 76 16.37 -11.67 6.31
CA ILE A 76 16.45 -10.74 7.43
C ILE A 76 15.72 -11.32 8.66
N ALA A 77 14.51 -11.86 8.46
CA ALA A 77 13.75 -12.49 9.53
C ALA A 77 14.44 -13.72 10.11
N TYR A 78 15.22 -14.47 9.33
CA TYR A 78 15.99 -15.62 9.79
C TYR A 78 17.23 -15.18 10.57
N GLN A 79 17.89 -14.11 10.11
CA GLN A 79 19.20 -13.72 10.58
C GLN A 79 19.20 -12.68 11.70
N TYR A 80 18.03 -12.18 12.19
CA TYR A 80 18.12 -11.38 13.42
C TYR A 80 18.74 -12.17 14.56
N ASP A 81 19.66 -11.50 15.25
CA ASP A 81 20.39 -12.01 16.39
C ASP A 81 19.63 -11.70 17.69
N SER A 82 19.24 -12.76 18.40
CA SER A 82 18.54 -12.65 19.69
C SER A 82 19.45 -12.19 20.83
N LYS A 83 20.78 -12.20 20.65
CA LYS A 83 21.74 -11.69 21.64
C LYS A 83 21.89 -10.16 21.57
N GLU A 84 21.87 -9.59 20.37
CA GLU A 84 21.92 -8.14 20.13
C GLU A 84 20.69 -7.65 19.33
N PRO A 85 19.45 -7.83 19.82
CA PRO A 85 18.24 -7.69 19.01
C PRO A 85 18.06 -6.26 18.48
N LEU A 86 18.30 -5.23 19.30
CA LEU A 86 18.18 -3.83 18.87
C LEU A 86 19.17 -3.49 17.75
N LYS A 87 20.43 -3.92 17.88
CA LYS A 87 21.46 -3.70 16.86
C LYS A 87 21.14 -4.47 15.58
N SER A 88 20.65 -5.70 15.73
CA SER A 88 20.29 -6.57 14.61
C SER A 88 19.14 -6.01 13.78
N ILE A 89 18.07 -5.52 14.41
CA ILE A 89 16.96 -4.86 13.68
C ILE A 89 17.37 -3.52 13.07
N MET A 90 18.42 -2.87 13.59
CA MET A 90 18.95 -1.64 13.01
C MET A 90 19.71 -1.90 11.72
N TRP A 91 20.53 -2.95 11.70
CA TRP A 91 21.24 -3.42 10.51
C TRP A 91 20.32 -4.05 9.45
N SER A 92 19.33 -4.83 9.89
CA SER A 92 18.50 -5.65 9.00
C SER A 92 19.36 -6.45 8.00
N SER A 93 20.42 -7.08 8.51
CA SER A 93 21.38 -7.77 7.68
C SER A 93 20.90 -9.16 7.27
N TYR A 94 21.36 -9.59 6.10
CA TYR A 94 21.12 -10.91 5.55
C TYR A 94 22.36 -11.44 4.81
N TYR A 95 22.37 -12.73 4.47
CA TYR A 95 23.42 -13.38 3.69
C TYR A 95 23.14 -13.23 2.19
N HIS A 96 24.17 -12.85 1.44
CA HIS A 96 24.13 -12.63 0.01
C HIS A 96 25.48 -12.98 -0.63
N ILE A 97 25.45 -13.61 -1.80
CA ILE A 97 26.59 -13.69 -2.72
C ILE A 97 26.13 -13.38 -4.14
N ASP A 98 26.98 -12.73 -4.93
CA ASP A 98 26.60 -12.21 -6.26
C ASP A 98 26.41 -13.30 -7.32
N THR A 99 26.90 -14.52 -7.07
CA THR A 99 26.78 -15.66 -8.00
C THR A 99 25.43 -16.36 -7.93
N GLU A 100 24.61 -16.07 -6.91
CA GLU A 100 23.32 -16.70 -6.66
C GLU A 100 22.21 -15.64 -6.60
N ASN A 101 20.97 -16.03 -6.92
CA ASN A 101 19.82 -15.16 -6.69
C ASN A 101 19.34 -15.25 -5.22
N GLU A 102 18.49 -14.31 -4.79
CA GLU A 102 18.07 -14.21 -3.39
C GLU A 102 17.34 -15.44 -2.83
N ASN A 103 16.62 -16.19 -3.67
CA ASN A 103 15.96 -17.41 -3.22
C ASN A 103 17.01 -18.46 -2.82
N VAL A 104 18.05 -18.61 -3.64
CA VAL A 104 19.16 -19.54 -3.37
C VAL A 104 20.02 -19.04 -2.21
N ASN A 105 20.31 -17.74 -2.12
CA ASN A 105 21.03 -17.15 -0.99
C ASN A 105 20.31 -17.45 0.35
N LEU A 106 18.99 -17.25 0.41
CA LEU A 106 18.18 -17.60 1.59
C LEU A 106 18.30 -19.09 1.93
N LEU A 107 18.12 -19.97 0.94
CA LEU A 107 18.20 -21.42 1.14
C LEU A 107 19.59 -21.85 1.64
N SER A 108 20.64 -21.30 1.04
CA SER A 108 22.04 -21.50 1.41
C SER A 108 22.31 -21.04 2.85
N ALA A 109 21.78 -19.88 3.26
CA ALA A 109 21.91 -19.36 4.62
C ALA A 109 21.25 -20.30 5.65
N VAL A 110 20.05 -20.81 5.36
CA VAL A 110 19.30 -21.68 6.28
C VAL A 110 19.92 -23.07 6.39
N ASN A 111 20.39 -23.64 5.27
CA ASN A 111 20.99 -24.98 5.25
C ASN A 111 22.37 -25.01 5.90
N ASN A 112 23.23 -24.04 5.57
CA ASN A 112 24.64 -24.05 5.98
C ASN A 112 24.90 -23.20 7.24
N GLY A 113 23.95 -22.37 7.66
CA GLY A 113 24.12 -21.50 8.82
C GLY A 113 25.09 -20.35 8.58
N TYR A 114 25.12 -19.81 7.36
CA TYR A 114 25.99 -18.68 7.03
C TYR A 114 25.58 -17.41 7.78
N GLU A 115 26.59 -16.65 8.22
CA GLU A 115 26.38 -15.36 8.88
C GLU A 115 26.03 -14.27 7.85
N PRO A 116 25.25 -13.26 8.25
CA PRO A 116 24.85 -12.21 7.34
C PRO A 116 26.04 -11.32 6.97
N ASN A 117 26.13 -10.92 5.70
CA ASN A 117 27.22 -10.13 5.14
C ASN A 117 26.75 -8.91 4.34
N GLN A 118 25.43 -8.77 4.11
CA GLN A 118 24.80 -7.68 3.40
C GLN A 118 23.80 -6.99 4.33
N GLN A 119 23.74 -5.66 4.28
CA GLN A 119 22.79 -4.89 5.09
C GLN A 119 21.64 -4.32 4.25
N TYR A 120 20.49 -4.14 4.90
CA TYR A 120 19.30 -3.51 4.33
C TYR A 120 18.67 -2.53 5.33
N LEU A 121 19.49 -1.67 5.94
CA LEU A 121 19.07 -0.80 7.05
C LEU A 121 18.14 0.36 6.63
N ARG A 122 17.99 0.63 5.32
CA ARG A 122 17.25 1.80 4.83
C ARG A 122 15.76 1.78 5.17
N TYR A 123 15.21 0.63 5.54
CA TYR A 123 13.82 0.44 5.94
C TYR A 123 13.71 -0.22 7.32
N TRP A 124 12.51 -0.16 7.90
CA TRP A 124 12.24 -0.76 9.20
C TRP A 124 12.14 -2.28 9.17
N HIS A 125 11.70 -2.86 8.05
CA HIS A 125 11.33 -4.29 7.98
C HIS A 125 10.31 -4.69 9.04
N GLY A 126 9.37 -3.78 9.33
CA GLY A 126 8.45 -3.90 10.45
C GLY A 126 7.44 -5.03 10.31
N SER A 127 7.19 -5.50 9.09
CA SER A 127 6.43 -6.73 8.81
C SER A 127 7.03 -7.96 9.51
N ASN A 128 8.34 -7.98 9.78
CA ASN A 128 8.97 -9.05 10.56
C ASN A 128 8.53 -9.08 12.02
N ALA A 129 7.90 -8.03 12.55
CA ALA A 129 7.21 -8.12 13.85
C ALA A 129 6.01 -9.07 13.82
N ILE A 130 5.50 -9.42 12.64
CA ILE A 130 4.41 -10.36 12.41
C ILE A 130 4.93 -11.66 11.78
N VAL A 131 5.74 -11.56 10.72
CA VAL A 131 6.21 -12.71 9.94
C VAL A 131 7.07 -13.65 10.77
N ARG A 132 8.06 -13.15 11.52
CA ARG A 132 8.96 -14.01 12.31
C ARG A 132 8.24 -14.80 13.41
N PRO A 133 7.30 -14.23 14.18
CA PRO A 133 6.41 -15.04 15.04
C PRO A 133 5.61 -16.09 14.27
N LEU A 134 5.02 -15.76 13.11
CA LEU A 134 4.28 -16.73 12.31
C LEU A 134 5.18 -17.88 11.80
N LEU A 135 6.45 -17.61 11.49
CA LEU A 135 7.41 -18.63 11.08
C LEU A 135 7.70 -19.69 12.16
N THR A 136 7.27 -19.49 13.41
CA THR A 136 7.36 -20.55 14.43
C THR A 136 6.37 -21.69 14.18
N VAL A 137 5.30 -21.44 13.42
CA VAL A 137 4.21 -22.40 13.17
C VAL A 137 3.86 -22.58 11.69
N PHE A 138 4.16 -21.59 10.84
CA PHE A 138 3.79 -21.57 9.43
C PHE A 138 4.99 -21.37 8.50
N SER A 139 4.99 -22.03 7.34
CA SER A 139 5.83 -21.65 6.19
C SER A 139 5.26 -20.43 5.45
N ILE A 140 6.02 -19.83 4.54
CA ILE A 140 5.58 -18.66 3.75
C ILE A 140 4.32 -18.96 2.93
N GLU A 141 4.20 -20.17 2.37
CA GLU A 141 3.01 -20.59 1.63
C GLU A 141 1.76 -20.56 2.53
N GLN A 142 1.89 -21.04 3.77
CA GLN A 142 0.81 -20.98 4.76
C GLN A 142 0.52 -19.53 5.20
N ILE A 143 1.55 -18.68 5.28
CA ILE A 143 1.39 -17.24 5.54
C ILE A 143 0.65 -16.55 4.38
N TYR A 144 0.90 -16.91 3.11
CA TYR A 144 0.14 -16.40 1.97
C TYR A 144 -1.35 -16.75 2.06
N VAL A 145 -1.67 -17.99 2.41
CA VAL A 145 -3.06 -18.42 2.63
C VAL A 145 -3.70 -17.63 3.78
N LEU A 146 -3.00 -17.49 4.91
CA LEU A 146 -3.47 -16.68 6.04
C LEU A 146 -3.73 -15.22 5.62
N ASN A 147 -2.80 -14.63 4.87
CA ASN A 147 -2.93 -13.27 4.37
C ASN A 147 -4.11 -13.11 3.43
N ALA A 148 -4.37 -14.10 2.56
CA ALA A 148 -5.53 -14.11 1.68
C ALA A 148 -6.85 -14.12 2.46
N VAL A 149 -6.93 -14.95 3.51
CA VAL A 149 -8.10 -15.02 4.41
C VAL A 149 -8.30 -13.68 5.13
N VAL A 150 -7.24 -13.10 5.70
CA VAL A 150 -7.31 -11.81 6.40
C VAL A 150 -7.76 -10.69 5.45
N LEU A 151 -7.20 -10.62 4.24
CA LEU A 151 -7.60 -9.64 3.23
C LEU A 151 -9.07 -9.79 2.81
N ALA A 152 -9.53 -11.03 2.62
CA ALA A 152 -10.94 -11.31 2.30
C ALA A 152 -11.86 -10.88 3.45
N VAL A 153 -11.53 -11.22 4.70
CA VAL A 153 -12.30 -10.83 5.89
C VAL A 153 -12.34 -9.31 6.05
N LEU A 154 -11.22 -8.61 5.93
CA LEU A 154 -11.18 -7.14 6.00
C LEU A 154 -12.00 -6.48 4.89
N THR A 155 -11.96 -7.04 3.68
CA THR A 155 -12.79 -6.58 2.55
C THR A 155 -14.28 -6.75 2.84
N ILE A 156 -14.68 -7.92 3.35
CA ILE A 156 -16.07 -8.19 3.75
C ILE A 156 -16.51 -7.23 4.84
N ILE A 157 -15.69 -7.00 5.87
CA ILE A 157 -15.99 -6.05 6.96
C ILE A 157 -16.21 -4.65 6.38
N LEU A 158 -15.31 -4.16 5.51
CA LEU A 158 -15.45 -2.84 4.89
C LEU A 158 -16.73 -2.73 4.08
N VAL A 159 -17.02 -3.72 3.22
CA VAL A 159 -18.25 -3.77 2.41
C VAL A 159 -19.49 -3.77 3.31
N VAL A 160 -19.54 -4.60 4.34
CA VAL A 160 -20.66 -4.68 5.28
C VAL A 160 -20.87 -3.34 6.01
N VAL A 161 -19.79 -2.71 6.46
CA VAL A 161 -19.86 -1.40 7.14
C VAL A 161 -20.39 -0.32 6.19
N LEU A 162 -19.91 -0.27 4.94
CA LEU A 162 -20.39 0.68 3.93
C LEU A 162 -21.87 0.43 3.57
N LEU A 163 -22.28 -0.82 3.36
CA LEU A 163 -23.65 -1.18 3.05
C LEU A 163 -24.61 -0.87 4.20
N LYS A 164 -24.21 -1.13 5.46
CA LYS A 164 -25.00 -0.72 6.65
C LYS A 164 -25.18 0.79 6.75
N LYS A 165 -24.25 1.58 6.20
CA LYS A 165 -24.35 3.04 6.07
C LYS A 165 -24.99 3.50 4.77
N LYS A 166 -25.46 2.58 3.92
CA LYS A 166 -26.04 2.84 2.59
C LYS A 166 -25.10 3.58 1.64
N GLU A 167 -23.79 3.38 1.81
CA GLU A 167 -22.74 4.02 1.00
C GLU A 167 -22.45 3.24 -0.29
N TYR A 168 -23.47 3.06 -1.12
CA TYR A 168 -23.38 2.18 -2.31
C TYR A 168 -22.31 2.62 -3.32
N VAL A 169 -22.11 3.92 -3.52
CA VAL A 169 -21.08 4.45 -4.43
C VAL A 169 -19.69 4.09 -3.94
N LEU A 170 -19.43 4.22 -2.63
CA LEU A 170 -18.15 3.81 -2.04
C LEU A 170 -17.97 2.29 -2.14
N THR A 171 -19.01 1.50 -1.87
CA THR A 171 -18.93 0.04 -2.00
C THR A 171 -18.55 -0.36 -3.42
N VAL A 172 -19.22 0.19 -4.43
CA VAL A 172 -18.90 -0.07 -5.84
C VAL A 172 -17.48 0.40 -6.17
N GLY A 173 -17.09 1.60 -5.72
CA GLY A 173 -15.75 2.14 -5.99
C GLY A 173 -14.62 1.31 -5.39
N VAL A 174 -14.77 0.83 -4.16
CA VAL A 174 -13.79 -0.05 -3.52
C VAL A 174 -13.72 -1.39 -4.24
N LEU A 175 -14.86 -2.03 -4.54
CA LEU A 175 -14.87 -3.32 -5.23
C LEU A 175 -14.28 -3.24 -6.64
N LEU A 176 -14.67 -2.21 -7.42
CA LEU A 176 -14.08 -1.96 -8.73
C LEU A 176 -12.58 -1.67 -8.62
N GLY A 177 -12.17 -0.89 -7.61
CA GLY A 177 -10.77 -0.64 -7.30
C GLY A 177 -9.98 -1.93 -7.10
N LEU A 178 -10.49 -2.84 -6.27
CA LEU A 178 -9.85 -4.14 -6.01
C LEU A 178 -9.76 -5.01 -7.27
N VAL A 179 -10.82 -5.04 -8.07
CA VAL A 179 -10.88 -5.84 -9.32
C VAL A 179 -9.95 -5.28 -10.38
N LEU A 180 -10.04 -3.98 -10.68
CA LEU A 180 -9.26 -3.35 -11.75
C LEU A 180 -7.76 -3.29 -11.44
N THR A 181 -7.38 -3.44 -10.16
CA THR A 181 -5.97 -3.56 -9.73
C THR A 181 -5.52 -5.00 -9.48
N SER A 182 -6.30 -6.00 -9.95
CA SER A 182 -5.99 -7.43 -9.82
C SER A 182 -5.57 -7.83 -8.40
N SER A 183 -6.32 -7.35 -7.40
CA SER A 183 -5.94 -7.48 -5.98
C SER A 183 -5.93 -8.92 -5.47
N TRP A 184 -6.46 -9.87 -6.24
CA TRP A 184 -6.39 -11.30 -5.91
C TRP A 184 -4.96 -11.87 -5.97
N PHE A 185 -4.01 -11.20 -6.62
CA PHE A 185 -2.59 -11.59 -6.58
C PHE A 185 -1.84 -11.04 -5.37
N VAL A 186 -2.40 -10.05 -4.67
CA VAL A 186 -1.76 -9.39 -3.52
C VAL A 186 -1.33 -10.38 -2.42
N PRO A 187 -2.15 -11.37 -2.01
CA PRO A 187 -1.77 -12.27 -0.92
C PRO A 187 -0.57 -13.19 -1.23
N LEU A 188 -0.17 -13.30 -2.49
CA LEU A 188 0.87 -14.22 -2.96
C LEU A 188 2.29 -13.65 -2.81
N SER A 189 2.41 -12.44 -2.24
CA SER A 189 3.68 -11.84 -1.85
C SER A 189 3.48 -11.01 -0.58
N LEU A 190 4.42 -11.09 0.37
CA LEU A 190 4.32 -10.38 1.64
C LEU A 190 4.39 -8.87 1.41
N GLU A 191 5.29 -8.44 0.54
CA GLU A 191 5.49 -7.04 0.14
C GLU A 191 4.20 -6.36 -0.30
N TYR A 192 3.41 -7.02 -1.14
CA TYR A 192 2.17 -6.45 -1.67
C TYR A 192 1.09 -6.37 -0.59
N THR A 193 1.11 -7.30 0.35
CA THR A 193 0.00 -7.57 1.27
C THR A 193 -0.20 -6.46 2.30
N TRP A 194 0.89 -5.93 2.87
CA TRP A 194 0.80 -5.08 4.06
C TRP A 194 0.02 -3.79 3.80
N THR A 195 0.31 -3.11 2.69
CA THR A 195 -0.34 -1.85 2.33
C THR A 195 -1.84 -2.03 2.05
N TYR A 196 -2.24 -3.16 1.46
CA TYR A 196 -3.64 -3.50 1.26
C TYR A 196 -4.39 -3.80 2.57
N MET A 197 -3.77 -4.57 3.47
CA MET A 197 -4.35 -4.84 4.78
C MET A 197 -4.56 -3.53 5.57
N LEU A 198 -3.53 -2.67 5.58
CA LEU A 198 -3.58 -1.37 6.22
C LEU A 198 -4.64 -0.45 5.59
N MET A 199 -4.69 -0.37 4.26
CA MET A 199 -5.71 0.38 3.53
C MET A 199 -7.12 -0.04 3.93
N LEU A 200 -7.41 -1.34 3.98
CA LEU A 200 -8.73 -1.86 4.35
C LEU A 200 -9.06 -1.56 5.82
N LEU A 201 -8.13 -1.85 6.73
CA LEU A 201 -8.30 -1.59 8.16
C LEU A 201 -8.54 -0.10 8.44
N MET A 202 -7.75 0.77 7.83
CA MET A 202 -7.87 2.21 7.97
C MET A 202 -9.17 2.73 7.36
N SER A 203 -9.59 2.17 6.23
CA SER A 203 -10.88 2.50 5.61
C SER A 203 -12.05 2.16 6.53
N VAL A 204 -12.05 0.98 7.15
CA VAL A 204 -13.07 0.59 8.15
C VAL A 204 -13.09 1.57 9.31
N ALA A 205 -11.93 1.87 9.89
CA ALA A 205 -11.81 2.82 10.99
C ALA A 205 -12.31 4.22 10.60
N VAL A 206 -11.95 4.70 9.40
CA VAL A 206 -12.38 6.00 8.90
C VAL A 206 -13.89 6.08 8.69
N VAL A 207 -14.53 5.04 8.14
CA VAL A 207 -16.01 5.04 8.04
C VAL A 207 -16.63 5.19 9.43
N ILE A 208 -16.16 4.44 10.42
CA ILE A 208 -16.68 4.50 11.79
C ILE A 208 -16.46 5.90 12.40
N LEU A 209 -15.24 6.45 12.29
CA LEU A 209 -14.87 7.73 12.87
C LEU A 209 -15.59 8.89 12.18
N ALA A 210 -15.69 8.90 10.85
CA ALA A 210 -16.39 9.94 10.09
C ALA A 210 -17.87 10.00 10.48
N TYR A 211 -18.51 8.84 10.67
CA TYR A 211 -19.90 8.79 11.11
C TYR A 211 -20.11 9.20 12.58
N LYS A 212 -19.16 8.92 13.48
CA LYS A 212 -19.28 9.24 14.91
C LYS A 212 -18.86 10.67 15.27
N ILE A 213 -17.70 11.10 14.77
CA ILE A 213 -17.01 12.33 15.22
C ILE A 213 -16.42 13.18 14.08
N GLY A 214 -16.68 12.83 12.83
CA GLY A 214 -16.29 13.60 11.65
C GLY A 214 -14.77 13.76 11.50
N TRP A 215 -14.31 14.96 11.13
CA TRP A 215 -12.89 15.28 10.89
C TRP A 215 -12.03 15.42 12.14
N LYS A 216 -12.63 15.51 13.34
CA LYS A 216 -11.92 15.83 14.59
C LYS A 216 -10.70 14.91 14.88
N PRO A 217 -10.76 13.57 14.72
CA PRO A 217 -9.63 12.69 15.00
C PRO A 217 -8.66 12.54 13.81
N MET A 218 -9.01 13.03 12.62
CA MET A 218 -8.39 12.59 11.37
C MET A 218 -6.91 12.94 11.27
N GLY A 219 -6.48 14.10 11.78
CA GLY A 219 -5.05 14.45 11.73
C GLY A 219 -4.16 13.46 12.47
N ILE A 220 -4.46 13.14 13.74
CA ILE A 220 -3.66 12.16 14.51
C ILE A 220 -3.80 10.76 13.92
N PHE A 221 -5.02 10.36 13.53
CA PHE A 221 -5.26 9.05 12.93
C PHE A 221 -4.40 8.85 11.68
N PHE A 222 -4.39 9.83 10.78
CA PHE A 222 -3.61 9.74 9.54
C PHE A 222 -2.10 9.87 9.77
N MET A 223 -1.65 10.62 10.79
CA MET A 223 -0.24 10.60 11.19
C MET A 223 0.20 9.18 11.61
N VAL A 224 -0.55 8.54 12.51
CA VAL A 224 -0.27 7.16 12.94
C VAL A 224 -0.35 6.20 11.76
N ALA A 225 -1.32 6.38 10.86
CA ALA A 225 -1.40 5.61 9.62
C ALA A 225 -0.15 5.74 8.76
N GLY A 226 0.40 6.96 8.60
CA GLY A 226 1.65 7.20 7.89
C GLY A 226 2.83 6.48 8.54
N MET A 227 2.93 6.53 9.87
CA MET A 227 3.98 5.84 10.63
C MET A 227 3.92 4.32 10.43
N ILE A 228 2.73 3.72 10.61
CA ILE A 228 2.54 2.28 10.45
C ILE A 228 2.78 1.86 9.00
N THR A 229 2.39 2.69 8.03
CA THR A 229 2.65 2.40 6.61
C THR A 229 4.15 2.35 6.34
N ASN A 230 4.91 3.36 6.75
CA ASN A 230 6.37 3.36 6.56
C ASN A 230 7.07 2.22 7.32
N TYR A 231 6.57 1.85 8.49
CA TYR A 231 7.10 0.75 9.28
C TYR A 231 6.93 -0.61 8.57
N MET A 232 5.78 -0.83 7.92
CA MET A 232 5.43 -2.11 7.28
C MET A 232 5.88 -2.23 5.82
N ASP A 233 6.02 -1.11 5.10
CA ASP A 233 6.15 -1.07 3.64
C ASP A 233 7.56 -0.68 3.16
N PHE A 234 7.92 -1.20 1.98
CA PHE A 234 9.19 -0.93 1.31
C PHE A 234 9.00 -0.16 -0.01
N LEU A 235 8.11 0.83 0.01
CA LEU A 235 7.76 1.68 -1.14
C LEU A 235 6.91 0.94 -2.20
N THR A 236 5.97 0.10 -1.78
CA THR A 236 5.12 -0.67 -2.72
C THR A 236 3.98 0.18 -3.26
N THR A 237 2.90 0.29 -2.48
CA THR A 237 1.69 1.08 -2.76
C THR A 237 1.24 1.85 -1.53
N GLU A 238 2.20 2.43 -0.80
CA GLU A 238 2.02 3.16 0.44
C GLU A 238 0.92 4.24 0.34
N THR A 239 0.76 4.88 -0.82
CA THR A 239 -0.25 5.92 -1.02
C THR A 239 -1.68 5.41 -0.83
N LEU A 240 -1.95 4.11 -0.95
CA LEU A 240 -3.29 3.56 -0.73
C LEU A 240 -3.78 3.75 0.71
N THR A 241 -2.88 3.67 1.69
CA THR A 241 -3.23 3.84 3.11
C THR A 241 -3.63 5.29 3.45
N LEU A 242 -3.26 6.24 2.60
CA LEU A 242 -3.72 7.62 2.65
C LEU A 242 -4.97 7.83 1.79
N LEU A 243 -4.87 7.56 0.49
CA LEU A 243 -5.80 8.10 -0.51
C LEU A 243 -7.17 7.43 -0.45
N VAL A 244 -7.25 6.11 -0.25
CA VAL A 244 -8.54 5.41 -0.19
C VAL A 244 -9.34 5.81 1.06
N PRO A 245 -8.76 5.78 2.29
CA PRO A 245 -9.46 6.30 3.47
C PRO A 245 -9.79 7.80 3.36
N LEU A 246 -8.92 8.61 2.73
CA LEU A 246 -9.18 10.04 2.51
C LEU A 246 -10.39 10.27 1.60
N LEU A 247 -10.50 9.55 0.48
CA LEU A 247 -11.65 9.63 -0.41
C LEU A 247 -12.96 9.22 0.29
N ILE A 248 -12.90 8.20 1.15
CA ILE A 248 -14.02 7.76 1.97
C ILE A 248 -14.49 8.87 2.92
N VAL A 249 -13.60 9.50 3.69
CA VAL A 249 -14.01 10.57 4.63
C VAL A 249 -14.53 11.80 3.89
N ILE A 250 -13.92 12.17 2.75
CA ILE A 250 -14.40 13.27 1.91
C ILE A 250 -15.83 12.99 1.43
N TRP A 251 -16.07 11.79 0.90
CA TRP A 251 -17.39 11.41 0.40
C TRP A 251 -18.45 11.44 1.51
N ILE A 252 -18.17 10.83 2.66
CA ILE A 252 -19.08 10.80 3.81
C ILE A 252 -19.38 12.22 4.28
N ASP A 253 -18.37 13.10 4.35
CA ASP A 253 -18.56 14.48 4.80
C ASP A 253 -19.43 15.29 3.84
N ILE A 254 -19.25 15.13 2.53
CA ILE A 254 -20.10 15.74 1.49
C ILE A 254 -21.56 15.30 1.64
N ARG A 255 -21.78 13.99 1.85
CA ARG A 255 -23.13 13.40 1.86
C ARG A 255 -23.88 13.60 3.18
N LYS A 256 -23.17 13.52 4.30
CA LYS A 256 -23.76 13.57 5.64
C LYS A 256 -23.81 14.99 6.21
N ASN A 257 -22.71 15.73 6.10
CA ASN A 257 -22.57 17.02 6.78
C ASN A 257 -22.78 18.20 5.82
N HIS A 258 -22.85 17.95 4.51
CA HIS A 258 -22.99 18.97 3.47
C HIS A 258 -21.93 20.09 3.58
N SER A 259 -20.74 19.72 4.05
CA SER A 259 -19.61 20.64 4.25
C SER A 259 -19.22 21.34 2.95
N LEU A 260 -18.90 22.63 3.05
CA LEU A 260 -18.43 23.41 1.90
C LEU A 260 -17.12 22.84 1.32
N PRO A 261 -16.90 22.93 -0.01
CA PRO A 261 -15.68 22.45 -0.66
C PRO A 261 -14.39 23.00 -0.04
N SER A 262 -14.38 24.27 0.37
CA SER A 262 -13.22 24.91 1.01
C SER A 262 -12.87 24.29 2.38
N GLY A 263 -13.88 23.91 3.16
CA GLY A 263 -13.71 23.22 4.44
C GLY A 263 -13.14 21.82 4.25
N ILE A 264 -13.68 21.08 3.28
CA ILE A 264 -13.19 19.74 2.90
C ILE A 264 -11.74 19.84 2.44
N LEU A 265 -11.42 20.73 1.50
CA LEU A 265 -10.06 20.91 0.99
C LEU A 265 -9.07 21.22 2.12
N LYS A 266 -9.44 22.12 3.03
CA LYS A 266 -8.63 22.46 4.21
C LYS A 266 -8.40 21.27 5.12
N ASN A 267 -9.42 20.47 5.39
CA ASN A 267 -9.30 19.30 6.26
C ASN A 267 -8.50 18.18 5.59
N SER A 268 -8.73 17.93 4.30
CA SER A 268 -7.95 16.99 3.50
C SER A 268 -6.47 17.37 3.48
N ALA A 269 -6.14 18.64 3.25
CA ALA A 269 -4.75 19.12 3.25
C ALA A 269 -4.07 18.86 4.61
N LYS A 270 -4.74 19.15 5.73
CA LYS A 270 -4.20 18.85 7.07
C LYS A 270 -3.95 17.36 7.27
N THR A 271 -4.88 16.52 6.81
CA THR A 271 -4.78 15.06 6.92
C THR A 271 -3.62 14.51 6.08
N VAL A 272 -3.46 15.00 4.85
CA VAL A 272 -2.33 14.64 3.98
C VAL A 272 -1.00 15.06 4.61
N ILE A 273 -0.90 16.29 5.13
CA ILE A 273 0.30 16.77 5.83
C ILE A 273 0.59 15.90 7.06
N ALA A 274 -0.43 15.59 7.86
CA ALA A 274 -0.24 14.77 9.05
C ALA A 274 0.25 13.35 8.71
N TRP A 275 -0.33 12.71 7.68
CA TRP A 275 0.15 11.43 7.16
C TRP A 275 1.59 11.53 6.67
N GLY A 276 1.91 12.54 5.87
CA GLY A 276 3.26 12.77 5.35
C GLY A 276 4.29 12.98 6.45
N CYS A 277 3.96 13.78 7.48
CA CYS A 277 4.81 13.95 8.65
C CYS A 277 5.02 12.65 9.43
N GLY A 278 3.96 11.83 9.59
CA GLY A 278 4.07 10.51 10.21
C GLY A 278 4.95 9.56 9.41
N TYR A 279 4.72 9.46 8.10
CA TYR A 279 5.47 8.60 7.19
C TYR A 279 6.95 8.98 7.10
N ALA A 280 7.24 10.24 6.74
CA ALA A 280 8.61 10.73 6.61
C ALA A 280 9.34 10.76 7.96
N GLY A 281 8.65 11.16 9.03
CA GLY A 281 9.21 11.15 10.38
C GLY A 281 9.59 9.74 10.81
N MET A 282 8.74 8.74 10.59
CA MET A 282 9.06 7.35 10.91
C MET A 282 10.28 6.87 10.13
N TRP A 283 10.39 7.24 8.85
CA TRP A 283 11.53 6.85 8.02
C TRP A 283 12.84 7.49 8.50
N ILE A 284 12.84 8.80 8.77
CA ILE A 284 13.99 9.53 9.30
C ILE A 284 14.42 8.95 10.65
N MET A 285 13.47 8.58 11.51
CA MET A 285 13.78 7.97 12.80
C MET A 285 14.48 6.62 12.67
N LYS A 286 14.22 5.84 11.60
CA LYS A 286 15.01 4.62 11.32
C LYS A 286 16.49 4.94 11.21
N TRP A 287 16.83 5.95 10.41
CA TRP A 287 18.22 6.29 10.11
C TRP A 287 18.92 6.95 11.28
N ILE A 288 18.23 7.83 12.02
CA ILE A 288 18.75 8.42 13.26
C ILE A 288 19.04 7.31 14.28
N MET A 289 18.06 6.43 14.53
CA MET A 289 18.24 5.34 15.49
C MET A 289 19.31 4.35 15.06
N ALA A 290 19.39 4.00 13.77
CA ALA A 290 20.45 3.16 13.24
C ALA A 290 21.82 3.82 13.46
N SER A 291 21.99 5.10 13.14
CA SER A 291 23.26 5.81 13.34
C SER A 291 23.70 5.81 14.80
N VAL A 292 22.76 6.07 15.73
CA VAL A 292 23.04 6.12 17.17
C VAL A 292 23.36 4.73 17.74
N VAL A 293 22.56 3.71 17.40
CA VAL A 293 22.71 2.35 17.93
C VAL A 293 23.95 1.68 17.35
N LEU A 294 24.18 1.81 16.04
CA LEU A 294 25.28 1.17 15.34
C LEU A 294 26.60 1.93 15.50
N ARG A 295 26.53 3.22 15.89
CA ARG A 295 27.67 4.15 15.98
C ARG A 295 28.37 4.35 14.62
N GLU A 296 27.57 4.32 13.56
CA GLU A 296 28.02 4.44 12.17
C GLU A 296 27.27 5.55 11.46
N ASN A 297 27.92 6.21 10.49
CA ASN A 297 27.23 7.17 9.64
C ASN A 297 26.53 6.43 8.49
N VAL A 298 25.22 6.22 8.61
CA VAL A 298 24.43 5.49 7.60
C VAL A 298 23.98 6.36 6.43
N MET A 299 24.13 7.68 6.52
CA MET A 299 23.59 8.62 5.55
C MET A 299 24.10 8.42 4.12
N PRO A 300 25.40 8.15 3.86
CA PRO A 300 25.88 7.93 2.50
C PRO A 300 25.17 6.76 1.80
N TYR A 301 24.91 5.66 2.53
CA TYR A 301 24.17 4.52 2.01
C TYR A 301 22.69 4.85 1.77
N VAL A 302 22.07 5.59 2.69
CA VAL A 302 20.66 5.99 2.56
C VAL A 302 20.46 6.94 1.38
N SER A 303 21.32 7.97 1.24
CA SER A 303 21.20 8.96 0.17
C SER A 303 21.39 8.35 -1.22
N SER A 304 22.34 7.42 -1.39
CA SER A 304 22.54 6.75 -2.68
C SER A 304 21.30 5.94 -3.10
N ASN A 305 20.68 5.23 -2.16
CA ASN A 305 19.46 4.49 -2.42
C ASN A 305 18.25 5.39 -2.73
N ILE A 306 18.16 6.58 -2.10
CA ILE A 306 17.11 7.55 -2.42
C ILE A 306 17.31 8.10 -3.84
N GLU A 307 18.54 8.48 -4.19
CA GLU A 307 18.88 9.01 -5.52
C GLU A 307 18.55 8.00 -6.62
N GLU A 308 18.88 6.72 -6.40
CA GLU A 308 18.55 5.63 -7.31
C GLU A 308 17.04 5.51 -7.56
N ARG A 309 16.20 5.64 -6.53
CA ARG A 309 14.73 5.54 -6.67
C ARG A 309 14.11 6.75 -7.38
N LEU A 310 14.71 7.94 -7.20
CA LEU A 310 14.25 9.18 -7.83
C LEU A 310 14.59 9.21 -9.32
N SER A 311 15.85 8.94 -9.68
CA SER A 311 16.37 9.18 -11.03
C SER A 311 17.46 8.20 -11.47
N GLY A 312 17.53 7.01 -10.86
CA GLY A 312 18.46 5.96 -11.29
C GLY A 312 18.29 5.62 -12.78
N ASP A 313 19.40 5.47 -13.47
CA ASP A 313 19.43 5.14 -14.89
C ASP A 313 18.81 3.76 -15.13
N VAL A 314 17.92 3.69 -16.12
CA VAL A 314 17.23 2.46 -16.56
C VAL A 314 17.60 2.09 -18.00
N GLY A 315 18.63 2.73 -18.57
CA GLY A 315 19.11 2.49 -19.93
C GLY A 315 18.23 3.09 -21.02
N VAL A 316 17.39 4.10 -20.69
CA VAL A 316 16.53 4.81 -21.65
C VAL A 316 16.60 6.32 -21.44
N SER A 317 16.19 7.09 -22.47
CA SER A 317 16.12 8.56 -22.34
C SER A 317 15.09 8.99 -21.28
N LEU A 318 15.29 10.17 -20.68
CA LEU A 318 14.38 10.73 -19.67
C LEU A 318 12.92 10.81 -20.15
N ILE A 319 12.69 11.23 -21.40
CA ILE A 319 11.34 11.33 -21.97
C ILE A 319 10.68 9.93 -22.07
N GLN A 320 11.44 8.91 -22.48
CA GLN A 320 10.95 7.54 -22.53
C GLN A 320 10.67 6.99 -21.13
N GLN A 321 11.50 7.33 -20.14
CA GLN A 321 11.29 6.92 -18.76
C GLN A 321 10.03 7.58 -18.16
N LEU A 322 9.83 8.88 -18.37
CA LEU A 322 8.64 9.64 -17.92
C LEU A 322 7.36 9.05 -18.51
N TRP A 323 7.32 8.86 -19.83
CA TRP A 323 6.19 8.23 -20.50
C TRP A 323 5.99 6.79 -20.01
N GLY A 324 7.08 6.02 -19.93
CA GLY A 324 7.08 4.62 -19.54
C GLY A 324 6.60 4.40 -18.11
N ALA A 325 6.96 5.26 -17.16
CA ALA A 325 6.51 5.15 -15.78
C ALA A 325 4.98 5.27 -15.68
N VAL A 326 4.36 6.16 -16.46
CA VAL A 326 2.88 6.26 -16.50
C VAL A 326 2.29 5.11 -17.31
N TYR A 327 2.74 4.92 -18.55
CA TYR A 327 2.18 3.95 -19.49
C TYR A 327 2.25 2.51 -18.96
N ARG A 328 3.41 2.08 -18.43
CA ARG A 328 3.60 0.72 -17.92
C ARG A 328 2.72 0.43 -16.71
N ASN A 329 2.47 1.42 -15.86
CA ASN A 329 1.56 1.27 -14.73
C ASN A 329 0.10 1.23 -15.20
N VAL A 330 -0.32 2.12 -16.10
CA VAL A 330 -1.69 2.11 -16.65
C VAL A 330 -1.95 0.79 -17.40
N SER A 331 -0.98 0.28 -18.16
CA SER A 331 -1.14 -0.95 -18.93
C SER A 331 -1.33 -2.19 -18.06
N CYS A 332 -0.85 -2.19 -16.81
CA CYS A 332 -1.05 -3.30 -15.87
C CYS A 332 -2.45 -3.33 -15.24
N LEU A 333 -3.30 -2.31 -15.45
CA LEU A 333 -4.68 -2.35 -14.97
C LEU A 333 -5.48 -3.42 -15.70
N PHE A 334 -6.28 -4.19 -14.97
CA PHE A 334 -7.26 -5.08 -15.59
C PHE A 334 -8.32 -4.23 -16.30
N PRO A 335 -8.72 -4.55 -17.55
CA PRO A 335 -8.28 -5.69 -18.37
C PRO A 335 -7.21 -5.34 -19.42
N PHE A 336 -6.58 -4.16 -19.41
CA PHE A 336 -5.67 -3.69 -20.46
C PHE A 336 -4.50 -4.64 -20.77
N GLU A 337 -3.98 -5.33 -19.75
CA GLU A 337 -2.87 -6.29 -19.91
C GLU A 337 -3.28 -7.66 -20.50
N TYR A 338 -4.58 -7.90 -20.75
CA TYR A 338 -5.09 -9.19 -21.25
C TYR A 338 -5.17 -9.23 -22.80
N GLY A 339 -4.09 -8.81 -23.45
CA GLY A 339 -3.96 -8.77 -24.91
C GLY A 339 -4.94 -7.81 -25.59
N ALA A 340 -5.12 -7.96 -26.91
CA ALA A 340 -5.95 -7.06 -27.70
C ALA A 340 -7.41 -7.01 -27.23
N ILE A 341 -7.99 -8.16 -26.85
CA ILE A 341 -9.36 -8.25 -26.34
C ILE A 341 -9.47 -7.48 -25.01
N GLY A 342 -8.53 -7.71 -24.10
CA GLY A 342 -8.47 -6.99 -22.83
C GLY A 342 -8.37 -5.47 -23.01
N ALA A 343 -7.51 -5.01 -23.93
CA ALA A 343 -7.40 -3.60 -24.28
C ALA A 343 -8.72 -3.02 -24.84
N ILE A 344 -9.40 -3.74 -25.73
CA ILE A 344 -10.72 -3.33 -26.27
C ILE A 344 -11.74 -3.22 -25.14
N ILE A 345 -11.81 -4.22 -24.23
CA ILE A 345 -12.71 -4.17 -23.07
C ILE A 345 -12.38 -2.97 -22.18
N GLY A 346 -11.10 -2.72 -21.90
CA GLY A 346 -10.66 -1.58 -21.10
C GLY A 346 -11.10 -0.25 -21.70
N VAL A 347 -10.92 -0.07 -23.00
CA VAL A 347 -11.40 1.12 -23.74
C VAL A 347 -12.93 1.21 -23.68
N MET A 348 -13.66 0.12 -23.86
CA MET A 348 -15.13 0.10 -23.74
C MET A 348 -15.60 0.49 -22.34
N LEU A 349 -14.91 0.07 -21.27
CA LEU A 349 -15.24 0.46 -19.89
C LEU A 349 -15.04 1.97 -19.67
N VAL A 350 -13.97 2.54 -20.23
CA VAL A 350 -13.73 4.00 -20.18
C VAL A 350 -14.81 4.75 -20.95
N ILE A 351 -15.13 4.31 -22.18
CA ILE A 351 -16.20 4.90 -22.99
C ILE A 351 -17.54 4.81 -22.26
N LEU A 352 -17.85 3.67 -21.65
CA LEU A 352 -19.08 3.47 -20.87
C LEU A 352 -19.14 4.43 -19.68
N ALA A 353 -18.05 4.60 -18.94
CA ALA A 353 -18.00 5.55 -17.82
C ALA A 353 -18.24 6.99 -18.28
N VAL A 354 -17.62 7.41 -19.39
CA VAL A 354 -17.82 8.73 -20.01
C VAL A 354 -19.25 8.89 -20.50
N TYR A 355 -19.80 7.89 -21.20
CA TYR A 355 -21.17 7.88 -21.68
C TYR A 355 -22.17 8.02 -20.53
N ILE A 356 -22.01 7.24 -19.46
CA ILE A 356 -22.87 7.32 -18.28
C ILE A 356 -22.80 8.72 -17.65
N GLY A 357 -21.59 9.25 -17.49
CA GLY A 357 -21.33 10.58 -16.93
C GLY A 357 -21.89 11.73 -17.78
N PHE A 358 -21.98 11.54 -19.10
CA PHE A 358 -22.50 12.55 -20.03
C PHE A 358 -24.02 12.47 -20.19
N VAL A 359 -24.57 11.29 -20.46
CA VAL A 359 -25.99 11.07 -20.79
C VAL A 359 -26.89 11.16 -19.56
N TYR A 360 -26.48 10.53 -18.45
CA TYR A 360 -27.29 10.49 -17.23
C TYR A 360 -26.87 11.54 -16.21
N ARG A 361 -26.25 12.63 -16.66
CA ARG A 361 -25.78 13.70 -15.79
C ARG A 361 -26.94 14.40 -15.08
N LYS A 362 -26.74 14.76 -13.81
CA LYS A 362 -27.65 15.63 -13.05
C LYS A 362 -27.70 17.01 -13.71
N LYS A 363 -28.86 17.67 -13.60
CA LYS A 363 -29.02 19.07 -14.05
C LYS A 363 -28.05 20.03 -13.34
N SER A 364 -27.74 19.76 -12.08
CA SER A 364 -26.74 20.49 -11.31
C SER A 364 -25.94 19.53 -10.43
N PHE A 365 -24.64 19.78 -10.33
CA PHE A 365 -23.71 19.10 -9.44
C PHE A 365 -22.61 20.09 -9.05
N ASN A 366 -21.92 19.84 -7.94
CA ASN A 366 -20.89 20.75 -7.47
C ASN A 366 -19.53 20.43 -8.11
N LYS A 367 -19.13 21.24 -9.09
CA LYS A 367 -17.84 21.09 -9.80
C LYS A 367 -16.62 21.14 -8.87
N TYR A 368 -16.71 21.79 -7.71
CA TYR A 368 -15.60 21.85 -6.76
C TYR A 368 -15.37 20.51 -6.04
N TYR A 369 -16.42 19.74 -5.75
CA TYR A 369 -16.26 18.39 -5.21
C TYR A 369 -15.58 17.46 -6.23
N ILE A 370 -15.94 17.59 -7.51
CA ILE A 370 -15.26 16.88 -8.59
C ILE A 370 -13.78 17.26 -8.65
N GLY A 371 -13.48 18.56 -8.60
CA GLY A 371 -12.08 19.03 -8.56
C GLY A 371 -11.27 18.43 -7.42
N ILE A 372 -11.87 18.29 -6.22
CA ILE A 372 -11.22 17.64 -5.08
C ILE A 372 -10.93 16.16 -5.37
N PHE A 373 -11.89 15.40 -5.90
CA PHE A 373 -11.68 14.00 -6.27
C PHE A 373 -10.61 13.84 -7.36
N VAL A 374 -10.59 14.72 -8.35
CA VAL A 374 -9.55 14.74 -9.40
C VAL A 374 -8.17 14.97 -8.78
N ILE A 375 -8.01 15.98 -7.91
CA ILE A 375 -6.73 16.25 -7.25
C ILE A 375 -6.23 15.03 -6.49
N VAL A 376 -7.09 14.38 -5.71
CA VAL A 376 -6.72 13.18 -4.93
C VAL A 376 -6.44 11.98 -5.85
N GLY A 377 -7.23 11.80 -6.90
CA GLY A 377 -7.06 10.72 -7.88
C GLY A 377 -5.83 10.86 -8.79
N LEU A 378 -5.23 12.05 -8.87
CA LEU A 378 -3.99 12.31 -9.63
C LEU A 378 -2.72 12.01 -8.83
N VAL A 379 -2.81 11.85 -7.51
CA VAL A 379 -1.64 11.61 -6.64
C VAL A 379 -0.81 10.38 -7.07
N PRO A 380 -1.39 9.22 -7.46
CA PRO A 380 -0.60 8.09 -7.94
C PRO A 380 0.29 8.43 -9.14
N TYR A 381 -0.17 9.27 -10.06
CA TYR A 381 0.63 9.69 -11.22
C TYR A 381 1.73 10.67 -10.84
N ILE A 382 1.47 11.59 -9.89
CA ILE A 382 2.51 12.45 -9.33
C ILE A 382 3.60 11.59 -8.67
N ARG A 383 3.21 10.56 -7.91
CA ARG A 383 4.14 9.59 -7.33
C ARG A 383 4.99 8.90 -8.41
N TYR A 384 4.39 8.49 -9.53
CA TYR A 384 5.14 7.85 -10.61
C TYR A 384 6.21 8.74 -11.23
N LEU A 385 5.95 10.05 -11.27
CA LEU A 385 6.91 11.03 -11.80
C LEU A 385 8.00 11.39 -10.79
N ILE A 386 7.69 11.37 -9.48
CA ILE A 386 8.68 11.62 -8.42
C ILE A 386 9.60 10.41 -8.24
N LEU A 387 9.02 9.20 -8.22
CA LEU A 387 9.74 7.93 -8.05
C LEU A 387 9.91 7.26 -9.41
N LEU A 388 10.61 7.95 -10.31
CA LEU A 388 10.60 7.66 -11.74
C LEU A 388 11.22 6.30 -12.07
N ASN A 389 12.42 6.05 -11.56
CA ASN A 389 13.11 4.77 -11.69
C ASN A 389 12.25 3.63 -11.12
N HIS A 390 11.79 3.81 -9.88
CA HIS A 390 11.03 2.80 -9.15
C HIS A 390 9.73 2.43 -9.88
N SER A 391 8.96 3.41 -10.31
CA SER A 391 7.66 3.20 -10.95
C SER A 391 7.79 2.61 -12.36
N TYR A 392 8.90 2.89 -13.05
CA TYR A 392 9.20 2.30 -14.36
C TYR A 392 9.53 0.81 -14.24
N LEU A 393 10.44 0.44 -13.33
CA LEU A 393 10.90 -0.94 -13.14
C LEU A 393 9.81 -1.80 -12.50
N HIS A 394 9.19 -1.30 -11.43
CA HIS A 394 8.29 -2.05 -10.58
C HIS A 394 6.80 -1.87 -10.91
N CYS A 395 6.50 -1.47 -12.15
CA CYS A 395 5.14 -1.31 -12.67
C CYS A 395 4.21 -2.50 -12.40
N PHE A 396 4.75 -3.72 -12.27
CA PHE A 396 4.01 -4.95 -11.98
C PHE A 396 3.38 -5.00 -10.58
N PHE A 397 3.76 -4.10 -9.67
CA PHE A 397 3.02 -3.88 -8.42
C PHE A 397 2.65 -2.44 -8.15
N THR A 398 3.43 -1.45 -8.60
CA THR A 398 3.14 -0.04 -8.31
C THR A 398 1.84 0.45 -8.97
N TYR A 399 1.36 -0.26 -10.00
CA TYR A 399 0.12 0.09 -10.69
C TYR A 399 -1.11 0.02 -9.78
N ARG A 400 -1.05 -0.83 -8.74
CA ARG A 400 -2.11 -1.01 -7.75
C ARG A 400 -2.42 0.27 -6.96
N ALA A 401 -1.49 1.22 -6.89
CA ALA A 401 -1.73 2.55 -6.35
C ALA A 401 -2.89 3.29 -7.07
N GLN A 402 -3.19 2.95 -8.33
CA GLN A 402 -4.31 3.49 -9.10
C GLN A 402 -5.69 3.07 -8.57
N MET A 403 -5.79 2.18 -7.57
CA MET A 403 -7.05 1.93 -6.87
C MET A 403 -7.66 3.22 -6.32
N ALA A 404 -6.84 4.17 -5.87
CA ALA A 404 -7.29 5.49 -5.46
C ALA A 404 -7.88 6.30 -6.63
N THR A 405 -7.25 6.26 -7.80
CA THR A 405 -7.76 6.89 -9.03
C THR A 405 -9.10 6.31 -9.44
N ILE A 406 -9.22 4.98 -9.43
CA ILE A 406 -10.46 4.27 -9.75
C ILE A 406 -11.58 4.67 -8.79
N LEU A 407 -11.30 4.68 -7.48
CA LEU A 407 -12.27 5.12 -6.49
C LEU A 407 -12.68 6.58 -6.73
N ALA A 408 -11.72 7.48 -7.00
CA ALA A 408 -12.02 8.88 -7.31
C ALA A 408 -12.93 9.03 -8.53
N ILE A 409 -12.68 8.28 -9.62
CA ILE A 409 -13.53 8.26 -10.82
C ILE A 409 -14.96 7.82 -10.47
N VAL A 410 -15.11 6.75 -9.68
CA VAL A 410 -16.44 6.28 -9.26
C VAL A 410 -17.15 7.32 -8.39
N LEU A 411 -16.44 8.04 -7.52
CA LEU A 411 -17.03 9.12 -6.72
C LEU A 411 -17.41 10.34 -7.57
N ILE A 412 -16.62 10.67 -8.61
CA ILE A 412 -16.97 11.70 -9.60
C ILE A 412 -18.28 11.32 -10.30
N LEU A 413 -18.40 10.08 -10.80
CA LEU A 413 -19.64 9.58 -11.39
C LEU A 413 -20.79 9.59 -10.37
N GLY A 414 -20.53 9.20 -9.12
CA GLY A 414 -21.50 9.26 -8.02
C GLY A 414 -22.04 10.67 -7.77
N GLU A 415 -21.20 11.69 -7.90
CA GLU A 415 -21.61 13.09 -7.77
C GLU A 415 -22.33 13.61 -9.01
N MET A 416 -21.88 13.23 -10.22
CA MET A 416 -22.40 13.75 -11.47
C MET A 416 -23.68 13.07 -11.97
N VAL A 417 -23.91 11.79 -11.67
CA VAL A 417 -24.93 10.96 -12.34
C VAL A 417 -26.24 10.89 -11.55
N GLU A 418 -27.37 11.03 -12.24
CA GLU A 418 -28.71 10.83 -11.68
C GLU A 418 -29.08 9.34 -11.70
N TRP A 419 -28.71 8.61 -10.64
CA TRP A 419 -28.92 7.16 -10.56
C TRP A 419 -30.39 6.70 -10.53
N ARG A 420 -31.36 7.62 -10.37
CA ARG A 420 -32.81 7.32 -10.40
C ARG A 420 -33.26 6.75 -11.74
N TRP A 421 -32.60 7.10 -12.84
CA TRP A 421 -32.88 6.55 -14.17
C TRP A 421 -32.73 5.03 -14.22
N PHE A 422 -31.75 4.48 -13.49
CA PHE A 422 -31.51 3.04 -13.41
C PHE A 422 -32.48 2.33 -12.44
N ALA A 423 -32.88 2.98 -11.35
CA ALA A 423 -33.82 2.42 -10.38
C ALA A 423 -35.26 2.33 -10.92
N ASN A 424 -35.70 3.33 -11.70
CA ASN A 424 -37.07 3.40 -12.20
C ASN A 424 -37.32 2.52 -13.44
N ALA A 425 -36.28 2.12 -14.19
CA ALA A 425 -36.40 1.22 -15.34
C ALA A 425 -37.04 -0.14 -14.98
N ASN A 426 -36.95 -0.58 -13.72
CA ASN A 426 -37.59 -1.81 -13.23
C ASN A 426 -39.05 -1.63 -12.78
N THR A 427 -39.53 -0.41 -12.60
CA THR A 427 -40.94 -0.16 -12.20
C THR A 427 -41.88 0.02 -13.41
N GLY A 428 -41.34 0.39 -14.57
CA GLY A 428 -42.10 0.52 -15.82
C GLY A 428 -42.52 -0.80 -16.48
N LYS A 429 -41.91 -1.93 -16.10
CA LYS A 429 -42.27 -3.27 -16.60
C LYS A 429 -43.35 -3.99 -15.78
N ARG A 430 -43.78 -3.45 -14.64
CA ARG A 430 -44.88 -3.99 -13.81
C ARG A 430 -46.25 -3.34 -14.08
N LYS A 431 -46.33 -2.46 -15.08
CA LYS A 431 -47.59 -1.89 -15.59
C LYS A 431 -47.66 -2.06 -17.10
N ARG A 432 -47.79 -3.30 -17.56
CA ARG A 432 -48.42 -3.64 -18.82
C ARG A 432 -49.24 -4.89 -18.63
#